data_AF-A0A2N8RXV6-F1
#
_entry.id   AF-A0A2N8RXV6-F1
#
_cell.length_a   1.000
_cell.length_b   1.000
_cell.length_c   1.000
_cell.angle_alpha   90.00
_cell.angle_beta   90.00
_cell.angle_gamma   90.00
#
_symmetry.space_group_name_H-M   'P 1'
#
loop_
_entity.id
_entity.type
_entity.pdbx_description
1 polymer ?
#
loop_
_entity_poly.entity_id
_entity_poly.type
_entity_poly.pdbx_seq_one_letter_code
_entity_poly.pdbx_strand_id
1 'polypeptide(L)'
;MRFRSFAIGGLVMMLSGCEAVMFGSVLAGCATRPEPKLMPTELPIAEVGTPYSVRVDVVDASTPISKLLVAPAHPLPEGLALSHETRKKHGLIQGTPTKTGSYDVLVYGNTFGTQCAGQDVERLYKLEVMP
;
A
#
# COMPACT_ATOMS: atom_id res chain seq x y z
N MET A 1 44.94 0.53 -41.36
CA MET A 1 44.62 0.38 -39.92
C MET A 1 43.68 1.49 -39.41
N ARG A 2 42.56 1.77 -40.12
CA ARG A 2 41.68 2.93 -39.82
C ARG A 2 40.16 2.66 -39.90
N PHE A 3 39.72 1.40 -40.07
CA PHE A 3 38.30 1.03 -40.15
C PHE A 3 37.70 0.51 -38.83
N ARG A 4 38.52 0.19 -37.81
CA ARG A 4 38.03 -0.37 -36.53
C ARG A 4 37.45 0.69 -35.59
N SER A 5 37.85 1.95 -35.68
CA SER A 5 37.43 2.99 -34.73
C SER A 5 36.01 3.52 -34.95
N PHE A 6 35.50 3.54 -36.19
CA PHE A 6 34.12 3.99 -36.48
C PHE A 6 33.06 2.97 -36.05
N ALA A 7 33.34 1.67 -36.19
CA ALA A 7 32.45 0.60 -35.74
C ALA A 7 32.29 0.60 -34.21
N ILE A 8 33.35 0.95 -33.47
CA ILE A 8 33.33 1.04 -32.01
C ILE A 8 32.49 2.26 -31.56
N GLY A 9 32.62 3.41 -32.21
CA GLY A 9 31.84 4.61 -31.87
C GLY A 9 30.32 4.45 -32.09
N GLY A 10 29.90 3.84 -33.20
CA GLY A 10 28.48 3.57 -33.48
C GLY A 10 27.87 2.52 -32.55
N LEU A 11 28.63 1.49 -32.18
CA LEU A 11 28.21 0.47 -31.21
C LEU A 11 28.00 1.09 -29.82
N VAL A 12 28.90 1.97 -29.36
CA VAL A 12 28.80 2.65 -28.06
C VAL A 12 27.57 3.56 -27.97
N MET A 13 27.21 4.28 -29.05
CA MET A 13 25.97 5.08 -29.10
C MET A 13 24.69 4.23 -29.06
N MET A 14 24.70 3.07 -29.72
CA MET A 14 23.55 2.15 -29.72
C MET A 14 23.36 1.47 -28.35
N LEU A 15 24.46 1.10 -27.68
CA LEU A 15 24.43 0.53 -26.33
C LEU A 15 23.98 1.57 -25.28
N SER A 16 24.51 2.79 -25.33
CA SER A 16 24.11 3.86 -24.39
C SER A 16 22.66 4.32 -24.61
N GLY A 17 22.18 4.31 -25.85
CA GLY A 17 20.78 4.58 -26.17
C GLY A 17 19.83 3.55 -25.53
N CYS A 18 20.18 2.27 -25.56
CA CYS A 18 19.37 1.23 -24.93
C CYS A 18 19.29 1.41 -23.41
N GLU A 19 20.40 1.72 -22.74
CA GLU A 19 20.42 2.01 -21.30
C GLU A 19 19.54 3.23 -20.97
N ALA A 20 19.68 4.33 -21.71
CA ALA A 20 18.87 5.53 -21.50
C ALA A 20 17.37 5.27 -21.69
N VAL A 21 16.98 4.47 -22.69
CA VAL A 21 15.58 4.09 -22.94
C VAL A 21 15.04 3.18 -21.82
N MET A 22 15.84 2.21 -21.37
CA MET A 22 15.44 1.31 -20.28
C MET A 22 15.30 2.06 -18.95
N PHE A 23 16.27 2.91 -18.60
CA PHE A 23 16.17 3.76 -17.42
C PHE A 23 15.02 4.77 -17.52
N GLY A 24 14.84 5.39 -18.68
CA GLY A 24 13.76 6.35 -18.91
C GLY A 24 12.38 5.73 -18.75
N SER A 25 12.17 4.53 -19.30
CA SER A 25 10.89 3.81 -19.18
C SER A 25 10.58 3.37 -17.75
N VAL A 26 11.59 2.94 -16.97
CA VAL A 26 11.41 2.60 -15.55
C VAL A 26 11.01 3.85 -14.75
N LEU A 27 11.72 4.97 -14.92
CA LEU A 27 11.40 6.21 -14.22
C LEU A 27 9.99 6.73 -14.56
N ALA A 28 9.64 6.73 -15.84
CA ALA A 28 8.30 7.12 -16.30
C ALA A 28 7.23 6.19 -15.73
N GLY A 29 7.47 4.87 -15.74
CA GLY A 29 6.60 3.88 -15.13
C GLY A 29 6.41 4.11 -13.64
N CYS A 30 7.50 4.35 -12.89
CA CYS A 30 7.43 4.59 -11.45
C CYS A 30 6.66 5.87 -11.09
N ALA A 31 6.81 6.93 -11.89
CA ALA A 31 6.19 8.24 -11.67
C ALA A 31 4.70 8.29 -12.00
N THR A 32 4.21 7.39 -12.86
CA THR A 32 2.81 7.34 -13.32
C THR A 32 1.97 6.29 -12.60
N ARG A 33 2.54 5.60 -11.58
CA ARG A 33 1.78 4.63 -10.79
C ARG A 33 0.65 5.33 -10.03
N PRO A 34 -0.56 4.77 -10.04
CA PRO A 34 -1.62 5.30 -9.19
C PRO A 34 -1.24 5.15 -7.71
N GLU A 35 -1.74 6.07 -6.90
CA GLU A 35 -1.53 6.05 -5.45
C GLU A 35 -2.46 5.02 -4.81
N PRO A 36 -1.94 4.10 -3.97
CA PRO A 36 -2.76 3.12 -3.27
C PRO A 36 -3.70 3.82 -2.28
N LYS A 37 -4.90 3.28 -2.10
CA LYS A 37 -5.91 3.82 -1.20
C LYS A 37 -6.58 2.73 -0.39
N LEU A 38 -6.96 3.05 0.84
CA LEU A 38 -7.73 2.14 1.69
C LEU A 38 -9.24 2.32 1.45
N MET A 39 -9.92 1.20 1.21
CA MET A 39 -11.37 1.06 1.10
C MET A 39 -11.90 0.08 2.15
N PRO A 40 -13.11 0.25 2.71
CA PRO A 40 -14.03 1.36 2.47
C PRO A 40 -13.48 2.71 2.97
N THR A 41 -14.09 3.84 2.60
CA THR A 41 -13.67 5.16 3.12
C THR A 41 -14.07 5.39 4.57
N GLU A 42 -15.14 4.71 4.98
CA GLU A 42 -15.78 4.81 6.30
C GLU A 42 -15.97 3.41 6.84
N LEU A 43 -15.83 3.25 8.16
CA LEU A 43 -16.11 1.99 8.83
C LEU A 43 -17.58 1.96 9.26
N PRO A 44 -18.28 0.82 9.06
CA PRO A 44 -19.58 0.60 9.67
C PRO A 44 -19.56 0.82 11.18
N ILE A 45 -20.70 1.24 11.73
CA ILE A 45 -20.90 1.33 13.18
C ILE A 45 -20.77 -0.08 13.78
N ALA A 46 -20.11 -0.19 14.92
CA ALA A 46 -20.02 -1.41 15.71
C ALA A 46 -20.91 -1.32 16.96
N GLU A 47 -21.27 -2.47 17.52
CA GLU A 47 -22.05 -2.56 18.77
C GLU A 47 -21.27 -3.36 19.81
N VAL A 48 -21.30 -2.93 21.08
CA VAL A 48 -20.61 -3.63 22.16
C VAL A 48 -21.15 -5.05 22.32
N GLY A 49 -20.24 -6.02 22.46
CA GLY A 49 -20.62 -7.43 22.62
C GLY A 49 -21.05 -8.13 21.33
N THR A 50 -21.23 -7.41 20.23
CA THR A 50 -21.60 -7.97 18.92
C THR A 50 -20.33 -8.25 18.09
N PRO A 51 -20.21 -9.45 17.47
CA PRO A 51 -19.13 -9.73 16.53
C PRO A 51 -19.09 -8.72 15.39
N TYR A 52 -17.93 -8.11 15.18
CA TYR A 52 -17.66 -7.15 14.13
C TYR A 52 -16.64 -7.76 13.16
N SER A 53 -16.87 -7.61 11.86
CA SER A 53 -15.93 -8.05 10.82
C SER A 53 -16.05 -7.17 9.58
N VAL A 54 -14.96 -6.49 9.24
CA VAL A 54 -14.88 -5.59 8.09
C VAL A 54 -13.60 -5.86 7.32
N ARG A 55 -13.75 -6.07 6.01
CA ARG A 55 -12.63 -6.14 5.08
C ARG A 55 -12.18 -4.72 4.73
N VAL A 56 -10.88 -4.50 4.84
CA VAL A 56 -10.21 -3.27 4.39
C VAL A 56 -9.33 -3.63 3.20
N ASP A 57 -9.68 -3.15 2.02
CA ASP A 57 -8.96 -3.34 0.77
C ASP A 57 -7.96 -2.21 0.52
N VAL A 58 -6.79 -2.55 -0.01
CA VAL A 58 -5.83 -1.59 -0.57
C VAL A 58 -6.00 -1.61 -2.09
N VAL A 59 -6.79 -0.68 -2.59
CA VAL A 59 -7.03 -0.50 -4.04
C VAL A 59 -5.92 0.32 -4.67
N ASP A 60 -5.82 0.28 -6.00
CA ASP A 60 -4.83 1.00 -6.81
C ASP A 60 -3.35 0.66 -6.52
N ALA A 61 -3.07 -0.24 -5.57
CA ALA A 61 -1.73 -0.73 -5.33
C ALA A 61 -1.20 -1.52 -6.53
N SER A 62 -0.10 -1.07 -7.13
CA SER A 62 0.53 -1.75 -8.27
C SER A 62 1.23 -3.07 -7.86
N THR A 63 1.60 -3.22 -6.60
CA THR A 63 2.28 -4.40 -6.04
C THR A 63 1.54 -4.94 -4.80
N PRO A 64 1.84 -6.17 -4.36
CA PRO A 64 1.29 -6.71 -3.11
C PRO A 64 1.65 -5.87 -1.88
N ILE A 65 0.90 -6.03 -0.79
CA ILE A 65 1.13 -5.29 0.47
C ILE A 65 2.15 -6.01 1.34
N SER A 66 3.17 -5.29 1.80
CA SER A 66 4.23 -5.82 2.66
C SER A 66 3.77 -5.88 4.11
N LYS A 67 3.08 -4.83 4.58
CA LYS A 67 2.52 -4.71 5.92
C LYS A 67 1.26 -3.85 5.88
N LEU A 68 0.27 -4.21 6.69
CA LEU A 68 -0.90 -3.40 6.98
C LEU A 68 -1.18 -3.48 8.49
N LEU A 69 -1.15 -2.33 9.16
CA LEU A 69 -1.10 -2.21 10.62
C LEU A 69 -2.00 -1.07 11.10
N VAL A 70 -2.23 -1.05 12.42
CA VAL A 70 -2.91 0.05 13.12
C VAL A 70 -1.89 0.80 13.95
N ALA A 71 -1.91 2.14 13.91
CA ALA A 71 -0.96 2.94 14.64
C ALA A 71 -1.24 2.88 16.16
N PRO A 72 -0.23 2.70 17.02
CA PRO A 72 -0.44 2.65 18.48
C PRO A 72 -1.04 3.93 19.07
N ALA A 73 -0.80 5.10 18.44
CA ALA A 73 -1.35 6.37 18.88
C ALA A 73 -2.86 6.54 18.56
N HIS A 74 -3.38 5.77 17.61
CA HIS A 74 -4.77 5.79 17.16
C HIS A 74 -5.26 4.34 17.02
N PRO A 75 -5.36 3.60 18.15
CA PRO A 75 -5.59 2.16 18.15
C PRO A 75 -7.05 1.82 17.84
N LEU A 76 -7.28 0.56 17.48
CA LEU A 76 -8.64 -0.01 17.46
C LEU A 76 -9.23 -0.07 18.88
N PRO A 77 -10.57 -0.03 19.02
CA PRO A 77 -11.25 -0.32 20.28
C PRO A 77 -10.81 -1.67 20.86
N GLU A 78 -10.84 -1.79 22.18
CA GLU A 78 -10.57 -3.05 22.86
C GLU A 78 -11.46 -4.18 22.33
N GLY A 79 -10.84 -5.34 22.07
CA GLY A 79 -11.52 -6.51 21.52
C GLY A 79 -11.58 -6.57 19.99
N LEU A 80 -11.13 -5.53 19.29
CA LEU A 80 -10.92 -5.54 17.84
C LEU A 80 -9.43 -5.62 17.48
N ALA A 81 -9.14 -6.34 16.40
CA ALA A 81 -7.78 -6.43 15.85
C ALA A 81 -7.81 -6.38 14.32
N LEU A 82 -6.77 -5.79 13.74
CA LEU A 82 -6.49 -5.89 12.30
C LEU A 82 -5.61 -7.11 12.05
N SER A 83 -6.07 -7.99 11.17
CA SER A 83 -5.29 -9.11 10.64
C SER A 83 -4.97 -8.87 9.17
N HIS A 84 -3.72 -9.11 8.79
CA HIS A 84 -3.24 -8.99 7.42
C HIS A 84 -2.26 -10.12 7.12
N GLU A 85 -2.47 -10.79 6.00
CA GLU A 85 -1.53 -11.78 5.48
C GLU A 85 -0.61 -11.10 4.46
N THR A 86 0.70 -11.28 4.63
CA THR A 86 1.71 -10.72 3.74
C THR A 86 1.39 -11.01 2.28
N ARG A 87 1.53 -10.01 1.41
CA ARG A 87 1.17 -10.01 -0.02
C ARG A 87 -0.33 -10.00 -0.34
N LYS A 88 -1.25 -10.09 0.63
CA LYS A 88 -2.67 -9.81 0.32
C LYS A 88 -2.88 -8.31 0.17
N LYS A 89 -3.77 -7.93 -0.74
CA LYS A 89 -4.22 -6.53 -0.92
C LYS A 89 -5.40 -6.16 -0.02
N HIS A 90 -5.62 -6.91 1.05
CA HIS A 90 -6.69 -6.64 2.01
C HIS A 90 -6.32 -7.16 3.38
N GLY A 91 -6.85 -6.50 4.41
CA GLY A 91 -6.87 -6.97 5.79
C GLY A 91 -8.31 -7.13 6.31
N LEU A 92 -8.45 -7.73 7.48
CA LEU A 92 -9.72 -7.88 8.19
C LEU A 92 -9.60 -7.24 9.57
N ILE A 93 -10.43 -6.24 9.83
CA ILE A 93 -10.68 -5.74 11.18
C ILE A 93 -11.79 -6.61 11.76
N GLN A 94 -11.49 -7.35 12.82
CA GLN A 94 -12.44 -8.29 13.39
C GLN A 94 -12.29 -8.46 14.89
N GLY A 95 -13.36 -8.93 15.53
CA GLY A 95 -13.41 -9.23 16.95
C GLY A 95 -14.74 -8.79 17.55
N THR A 96 -14.75 -8.51 18.84
CA THR A 96 -15.96 -8.07 19.56
C THR A 96 -15.57 -6.88 20.43
N PRO A 97 -16.07 -5.66 20.12
CA PRO A 97 -15.71 -4.49 20.90
C PRO A 97 -16.33 -4.56 22.30
N THR A 98 -15.58 -4.13 23.31
CA THR A 98 -15.99 -4.23 24.72
C THR A 98 -16.44 -2.90 25.34
N LYS A 99 -16.19 -1.78 24.65
CA LYS A 99 -16.43 -0.44 25.18
C LYS A 99 -17.05 0.46 24.11
N THR A 100 -18.07 1.22 24.51
CA THR A 100 -18.71 2.23 23.67
C THR A 100 -17.83 3.47 23.52
N GLY A 101 -17.99 4.17 22.40
CA GLY A 101 -17.31 5.44 22.15
C GLY A 101 -17.03 5.70 20.67
N SER A 102 -16.53 6.90 20.39
CA SER A 102 -15.99 7.29 19.09
C SER A 102 -14.47 7.12 19.11
N TYR A 103 -13.93 6.40 18.14
CA TYR A 103 -12.51 6.08 18.05
C TYR A 103 -11.94 6.57 16.72
N ASP A 104 -10.87 7.35 16.81
CA ASP A 104 -10.03 7.69 15.66
C ASP A 104 -8.98 6.59 15.50
N VAL A 105 -9.07 5.83 14.39
CA VAL A 105 -8.25 4.64 14.11
C VAL A 105 -7.39 4.90 12.89
N LEU A 106 -6.06 4.95 13.06
CA LEU A 106 -5.14 5.14 11.94
C LEU A 106 -4.67 3.78 11.42
N VAL A 107 -5.17 3.39 10.24
CA VAL A 107 -4.67 2.22 9.51
C VAL A 107 -3.63 2.69 8.51
N TYR A 108 -2.47 2.03 8.50
CA TYR A 108 -1.37 2.35 7.59
C TYR A 108 -0.71 1.08 7.05
N GLY A 109 -0.05 1.20 5.91
CA GLY A 109 0.61 0.09 5.26
C GLY A 109 1.58 0.53 4.19
N ASN A 110 2.29 -0.45 3.63
CA ASN A 110 3.29 -0.23 2.60
C ASN A 110 3.19 -1.32 1.53
N THR A 111 3.38 -0.96 0.27
CA THR A 111 3.45 -1.92 -0.85
C THR A 111 4.88 -2.41 -1.06
N PHE A 112 5.05 -3.63 -1.58
CA PHE A 112 6.39 -4.09 -1.96
C PHE A 112 6.98 -3.21 -3.08
N GLY A 113 8.26 -2.89 -2.96
CA GLY A 113 9.04 -2.37 -4.08
C GLY A 113 9.47 -3.50 -5.04
N THR A 114 9.49 -3.19 -6.33
CA THR A 114 10.03 -4.05 -7.39
C THR A 114 11.14 -3.30 -8.12
N GLN A 115 10.91 -2.80 -9.33
CA GLN A 115 11.81 -1.85 -10.03
C GLN A 115 11.68 -0.42 -9.51
N CYS A 116 10.67 -0.16 -8.69
CA CYS A 116 10.39 1.11 -8.04
C CYS A 116 10.31 0.92 -6.53
N ALA A 117 10.51 2.01 -5.76
CA ALA A 117 10.21 2.01 -4.33
C ALA A 117 8.74 1.65 -4.06
N GLY A 118 8.51 0.99 -2.92
CA GLY A 118 7.17 0.75 -2.39
C GLY A 118 6.44 2.06 -2.12
N GLN A 119 5.11 2.01 -2.14
CA GLN A 119 4.25 3.14 -1.85
C GLN A 119 3.62 2.96 -0.48
N ASP A 120 3.53 4.05 0.28
CA ASP A 120 2.82 4.07 1.54
C ASP A 120 1.32 4.30 1.30
N VAL A 121 0.51 3.81 2.22
CA VAL A 121 -0.92 4.06 2.26
C VAL A 121 -1.34 4.23 3.72
N GLU A 122 -2.15 5.23 4.00
CA GLU A 122 -2.72 5.44 5.31
C GLU A 122 -4.12 6.06 5.23
N ARG A 123 -4.92 5.82 6.27
CA ARG A 123 -6.24 6.42 6.43
C ARG A 123 -6.59 6.46 7.91
N LEU A 124 -7.01 7.65 8.35
CA LEU A 124 -7.65 7.84 9.64
C LEU A 124 -9.15 7.55 9.49
N TYR A 125 -9.62 6.50 10.16
CA TYR A 125 -11.02 6.14 10.24
C TYR A 125 -11.66 6.67 11.50
N LYS A 126 -12.94 6.99 11.40
CA LYS A 126 -13.80 7.19 12.56
C LYS A 126 -14.65 5.93 12.76
N LEU A 127 -14.48 5.26 13.89
CA LEU A 127 -15.27 4.10 14.27
C LEU A 127 -16.14 4.44 15.48
N GLU A 128 -17.45 4.38 15.28
CA GLU A 128 -18.44 4.55 16.34
C GLU A 128 -18.80 3.18 16.92
N VAL A 129 -18.70 3.03 18.23
CA VAL A 129 -19.13 1.85 18.97
C VAL A 129 -20.33 2.22 19.83
N MET A 130 -21.49 1.70 19.45
CA MET A 130 -22.78 1.91 20.12
C MET A 130 -23.00 0.88 21.24
N PRO A 131 -23.82 1.23 22.25
CA PRO A 131 -24.16 0.33 23.36
C PRO A 131 -24.96 -0.89 22.91
#